data_AF-A0A251S584-F1
#
_entry.id   AF-A0A251S584-F1
#
_cell.length_a   1.000
_cell.length_b   1.000
_cell.length_c   1.000
_cell.angle_alpha   90.00
_cell.angle_beta   90.00
_cell.angle_gamma   90.00
#
_symmetry.space_group_name_H-M   'P 1'
#
loop_
_entity.id
_entity.type
_entity.pdbx_description
1 polymer ?
#
loop_
_entity_poly.entity_id
_entity_poly.type
_entity_poly.pdbx_seq_one_letter_code
_entity_poly.pdbx_strand_id
1 'polypeptide(L)'
;MIQMKKCVLQIDNEKALAEKTLKGISQSLNSFISNAEKQQNNNLLELLDKCTEFQGVQIFDTDHVQSLLPAELVNSWSLPIVTLTCIVVSIPNMRKHTTGSLSRSVGEGFSFTHLMEESLNCSSEYVNLRKASISIWHEVVYKCEWLDTPLAGNVFKRKRAIEIVKCFSNKALIAQSNM
;
A
#
# COMPACT_ATOMS: atom_id res chain seq x y z
N MET A 1 -9.64 -44.55 4.53
CA MET A 1 -8.19 -44.43 4.30
C MET A 1 -7.80 -43.39 3.23
N ILE A 2 -8.65 -43.09 2.23
CA ILE A 2 -8.32 -42.14 1.14
C ILE A 2 -8.48 -40.65 1.56
N GLN A 3 -9.49 -40.33 2.38
CA GLN A 3 -9.73 -38.95 2.86
C GLN A 3 -8.60 -38.41 3.76
N MET A 4 -8.02 -39.27 4.61
CA MET A 4 -6.95 -38.88 5.54
C MET A 4 -5.63 -38.57 4.82
N LYS A 5 -5.30 -39.33 3.76
CA LYS A 5 -4.12 -39.05 2.92
C LYS A 5 -4.26 -37.73 2.15
N LYS A 6 -5.47 -37.37 1.73
CA LYS A 6 -5.74 -36.09 1.03
C LYS A 6 -5.54 -34.88 1.95
N CYS A 7 -6.05 -34.93 3.19
CA CYS A 7 -5.80 -33.86 4.17
C CYS A 7 -4.31 -33.71 4.50
N VAL A 8 -3.58 -34.81 4.70
CA VAL A 8 -2.15 -34.77 5.02
C VAL A 8 -1.33 -34.15 3.87
N LEU A 9 -1.60 -34.56 2.63
CA LEU A 9 -0.91 -33.99 1.45
C LEU A 9 -1.24 -32.51 1.22
N GLN A 10 -2.46 -32.09 1.53
CA GLN A 10 -2.86 -30.68 1.42
C GLN A 10 -2.15 -29.81 2.46
N ILE A 11 -2.07 -30.28 3.72
CA ILE A 11 -1.38 -29.58 4.81
C ILE A 11 0.14 -29.51 4.54
N ASP A 12 0.76 -30.59 4.06
CA ASP A 12 2.20 -30.59 3.73
C ASP A 12 2.52 -29.64 2.56
N ASN A 13 1.65 -29.55 1.56
CA ASN A 13 1.83 -28.66 0.43
C ASN A 13 1.61 -27.18 0.82
N GLU A 14 0.63 -26.91 1.70
CA GLU A 14 0.41 -25.58 2.29
C GLU A 14 1.58 -25.14 3.17
N LYS A 15 2.15 -26.06 3.97
CA LYS A 15 3.35 -25.79 4.77
C LYS A 15 4.57 -25.49 3.91
N ALA A 16 4.82 -26.29 2.87
CA ALA A 16 5.92 -26.06 1.95
C ALA A 16 5.76 -24.73 1.18
N LEU A 17 4.52 -24.38 0.80
CA LEU A 17 4.20 -23.08 0.22
C LEU A 17 4.47 -21.95 1.21
N ALA A 18 4.02 -22.06 2.46
CA ALA A 18 4.25 -21.07 3.50
C ALA A 18 5.76 -20.87 3.78
N GLU A 19 6.53 -21.95 3.88
CA GLU A 19 7.99 -21.88 4.07
C GLU A 19 8.69 -21.20 2.88
N LYS A 20 8.29 -21.54 1.65
CA LYS A 20 8.83 -20.91 0.43
C LYS A 20 8.50 -19.42 0.38
N THR A 21 7.26 -19.06 0.72
CA THR A 21 6.79 -17.67 0.80
C THR A 21 7.56 -16.88 1.85
N LEU A 22 7.70 -17.43 3.07
CA LEU A 22 8.47 -16.82 4.15
C LEU A 22 9.95 -16.63 3.78
N LYS A 23 10.55 -17.61 3.10
CA LYS A 23 11.92 -17.50 2.60
C LYS A 23 12.07 -16.39 1.56
N GLY A 24 11.11 -16.27 0.63
CA GLY A 24 11.08 -15.18 -0.35
C GLY A 24 10.93 -13.80 0.29
N ILE A 25 10.05 -13.67 1.30
CA ILE A 25 9.90 -12.46 2.12
C ILE A 25 11.20 -12.10 2.80
N SER A 26 11.83 -13.07 3.49
CA SER A 26 13.08 -12.84 4.22
C SER A 26 14.22 -12.38 3.29
N GLN A 27 14.37 -13.01 2.12
CA GLN A 27 15.37 -12.62 1.13
C GLN A 27 15.15 -11.21 0.60
N SER A 28 13.89 -10.86 0.30
CA SER A 28 13.51 -9.53 -0.18
C SER A 28 13.78 -8.45 0.88
N LEU A 29 13.45 -8.74 2.14
CA LEU A 29 13.69 -7.84 3.27
C LEU A 29 15.18 -7.60 3.51
N ASN A 30 16.00 -8.66 3.51
CA ASN A 30 17.45 -8.55 3.68
C ASN A 30 18.10 -7.73 2.54
N SER A 31 17.66 -7.96 1.30
CA SER A 31 18.11 -7.18 0.13
C SER A 31 17.75 -5.70 0.28
N PHE A 32 16.52 -5.42 0.73
CA PHE A 32 16.05 -4.06 0.96
C PHE A 32 16.84 -3.34 2.05
N ILE A 33 17.04 -3.97 3.22
CA ILE A 33 17.83 -3.41 4.33
C ILE A 33 19.24 -3.07 3.84
N SER A 34 19.91 -4.01 3.16
CA SER A 34 21.26 -3.77 2.64
C SER A 34 21.31 -2.60 1.65
N ASN A 35 20.29 -2.45 0.80
CA ASN A 35 20.21 -1.35 -0.14
C ASN A 35 19.89 -0.01 0.55
N ALA A 36 19.02 -0.01 1.55
CA ALA A 36 18.68 1.17 2.33
C ALA A 36 19.89 1.70 3.11
N GLU A 37 20.66 0.81 3.75
CA GLU A 37 21.91 1.15 4.44
C GLU A 37 22.94 1.78 3.49
N LYS A 38 23.11 1.19 2.29
CA LYS A 38 24.03 1.72 1.26
C LYS A 38 23.60 3.09 0.73
N GLN A 39 22.29 3.31 0.55
CA GLN A 39 21.75 4.55 0.02
C GLN A 39 21.51 5.62 1.09
N GLN A 40 21.73 5.32 2.38
CA GLN A 40 21.37 6.18 3.52
C GLN A 40 19.91 6.63 3.51
N ASN A 41 19.02 5.77 3.00
CA ASN A 41 17.57 5.99 2.98
C ASN A 41 17.00 5.77 4.38
N ASN A 42 17.22 6.76 5.26
CA ASN A 42 16.93 6.64 6.68
C ASN A 42 15.52 7.15 7.03
N ASN A 43 14.77 7.73 6.09
CA ASN A 43 13.47 8.33 6.40
C ASN A 43 12.45 7.24 6.76
N LEU A 44 12.47 6.10 6.08
CA LEU A 44 11.61 4.96 6.41
C LEU A 44 11.98 4.39 7.77
N LEU A 45 13.27 4.17 8.04
CA LEU A 45 13.73 3.65 9.33
C LEU A 45 13.34 4.58 10.49
N GLU A 46 13.52 5.90 10.31
CA GLU A 46 13.11 6.91 11.29
C GLU A 46 11.58 6.96 11.48
N LEU A 47 10.80 6.74 10.42
CA LEU A 47 9.35 6.63 10.53
C LEU A 47 8.96 5.37 11.33
N LEU A 48 9.58 4.22 11.01
CA LEU A 48 9.31 2.95 11.69
C LEU A 48 9.71 2.99 13.18
N ASP A 49 10.80 3.68 13.52
CA ASP A 49 11.23 3.88 14.92
C ASP A 49 10.20 4.69 15.73
N LYS A 50 9.47 5.60 15.07
CA LYS A 50 8.37 6.37 15.68
C LYS A 50 7.07 5.58 15.78
N CYS A 51 6.94 4.48 15.05
CA CYS A 51 5.74 3.63 15.07
C CYS A 51 5.81 2.66 16.25
N THR A 52 5.20 3.05 17.37
CA THR A 52 5.21 2.24 18.60
C THR A 52 4.12 1.16 18.63
N GLU A 53 3.06 1.31 17.83
CA GLU A 53 1.88 0.45 17.88
C GLU A 53 1.30 0.20 16.49
N PHE A 54 0.90 -1.05 16.23
CA PHE A 54 0.27 -1.49 14.97
C PHE A 54 -1.20 -1.88 15.15
N GLN A 55 -1.82 -1.50 16.28
CA GLN A 55 -3.20 -1.87 16.57
C GLN A 55 -4.19 -1.32 15.51
N GLY A 56 -3.86 -0.19 14.89
CA GLY A 56 -4.60 0.36 13.75
C GLY A 56 -4.59 -0.55 12.51
N VAL A 57 -3.54 -1.36 12.31
CA VAL A 57 -3.48 -2.35 11.21
C VAL A 57 -4.49 -3.47 11.46
N GLN A 58 -4.60 -3.93 12.70
CA GLN A 58 -5.59 -4.94 13.09
C GLN A 58 -7.03 -4.43 12.92
N ILE A 59 -7.28 -3.15 13.18
CA ILE A 59 -8.58 -2.51 12.96
C ILE A 59 -8.85 -2.33 11.46
N PHE A 60 -7.82 -2.04 10.65
CA PHE A 60 -7.95 -1.91 9.21
C PHE A 60 -8.24 -3.26 8.54
N ASP A 61 -7.56 -4.32 8.95
CA ASP A 61 -7.70 -5.69 8.44
C ASP A 61 -8.84 -6.45 9.13
N THR A 62 -9.99 -5.79 9.30
CA THR A 62 -11.14 -6.38 9.99
C THR A 62 -12.28 -6.67 9.02
N ASP A 63 -12.83 -7.89 9.10
CA ASP A 63 -14.03 -8.30 8.35
C ASP A 63 -15.31 -7.61 8.86
N HIS A 64 -15.21 -6.83 9.94
CA HIS A 64 -16.34 -6.11 10.54
C HIS A 64 -16.80 -4.90 9.70
N VAL A 65 -16.02 -4.48 8.71
CA VAL A 65 -16.42 -3.42 7.76
C VAL A 65 -16.89 -4.07 6.46
N GLN A 66 -18.17 -3.88 6.15
CA GLN A 66 -18.77 -4.40 4.93
C GLN A 66 -18.08 -3.79 3.70
N SER A 67 -17.59 -4.64 2.79
CA SER A 67 -16.92 -4.18 1.56
C SER A 67 -17.83 -3.22 0.80
N LEU A 68 -17.28 -2.05 0.45
CA LEU A 68 -17.97 -1.05 -0.37
C LEU A 68 -18.04 -1.45 -1.85
N LEU A 69 -17.30 -2.49 -2.25
CA LEU A 69 -17.19 -2.92 -3.64
C LEU A 69 -17.85 -4.30 -3.84
N PRO A 70 -18.64 -4.49 -4.92
CA PRO A 70 -19.28 -5.76 -5.24
C PRO A 70 -18.33 -6.90 -5.59
N ALA A 71 -17.07 -6.58 -5.91
CA ALA A 71 -16.04 -7.52 -6.30
C ALA A 71 -14.91 -7.56 -5.26
N GLU A 72 -14.39 -8.76 -5.01
CA GLU A 72 -13.19 -8.97 -4.23
C GLU A 72 -12.01 -8.32 -4.97
N LEU A 73 -11.43 -7.27 -4.39
CA LEU A 73 -10.29 -6.61 -5.01
C LEU A 73 -9.08 -7.54 -4.94
N VAL A 74 -8.34 -7.59 -6.05
CA VAL A 74 -7.00 -8.18 -6.08
C VAL A 74 -6.19 -7.55 -4.95
N ASN A 75 -5.73 -8.36 -3.99
CA ASN A 75 -5.04 -7.87 -2.79
C ASN A 75 -3.74 -7.15 -3.20
N SER A 76 -3.76 -5.81 -3.17
CA SER A 76 -2.61 -4.96 -3.37
C SER A 76 -2.30 -4.23 -2.07
N TRP A 77 -1.03 -4.27 -1.69
CA TRP A 77 -0.46 -3.53 -0.58
C TRP A 77 0.00 -2.14 -1.00
N SER A 78 0.41 -1.96 -2.27
CA SER A 78 0.90 -0.69 -2.81
C SER A 78 -0.21 0.34 -2.97
N LEU A 79 -1.39 -0.08 -3.44
CA LEU A 79 -2.50 0.84 -3.69
C LEU A 79 -3.05 1.50 -2.40
N PRO A 80 -3.30 0.77 -1.29
CA PRO A 80 -3.67 1.37 -0.02
C PRO A 80 -2.62 2.36 0.51
N ILE A 81 -1.33 2.02 0.42
CA ILE A 81 -0.24 2.90 0.88
C ILE A 81 -0.24 4.22 0.11
N VAL A 82 -0.33 4.16 -1.21
CA VAL A 82 -0.37 5.36 -2.07
C VAL A 82 -1.62 6.19 -1.75
N THR A 83 -2.78 5.53 -1.63
CA THR A 83 -4.06 6.20 -1.36
C THR A 83 -4.06 6.91 0.00
N LEU A 84 -3.61 6.24 1.06
CA LEU A 84 -3.49 6.83 2.40
C LEU A 84 -2.52 8.02 2.39
N THR A 85 -1.41 7.91 1.66
CA THR A 85 -0.46 9.01 1.49
C THR A 85 -1.11 10.20 0.80
N CYS A 86 -1.89 9.99 -0.26
CA CYS A 86 -2.65 11.05 -0.94
C CYS A 86 -3.59 11.78 0.03
N ILE A 87 -4.33 11.01 0.84
CA ILE A 87 -5.24 11.55 1.84
C ILE A 87 -4.46 12.41 2.84
N VAL A 88 -3.36 11.90 3.41
CA VAL A 88 -2.56 12.64 4.39
C VAL A 88 -1.97 13.92 3.80
N VAL A 89 -1.44 13.87 2.56
CA VAL A 89 -0.90 15.03 1.84
C VAL A 89 -1.99 16.08 1.57
N SER A 90 -3.24 15.65 1.40
CA SER A 90 -4.39 16.52 1.14
C SER A 90 -4.99 17.18 2.38
N ILE A 91 -4.65 16.71 3.59
CA ILE A 91 -5.19 17.29 4.83
C ILE A 91 -4.59 18.69 5.04
N PRO A 92 -5.44 19.74 5.12
CA PRO A 92 -4.97 21.11 5.33
C PRO A 92 -4.34 21.27 6.72
N ASN A 93 -3.38 22.19 6.82
CA ASN A 93 -2.64 22.53 8.05
C ASN A 93 -1.78 21.40 8.65
N MET A 94 -1.63 20.26 7.95
CA MET A 94 -0.55 19.33 8.26
C MET A 94 0.79 20.02 8.04
N ARG A 95 1.71 19.85 9.00
CA ARG A 95 3.04 20.49 8.92
C ARG A 95 3.74 20.01 7.64
N LYS A 96 4.15 20.94 6.77
CA LYS A 96 4.85 20.63 5.51
C LYS A 96 6.07 19.72 5.70
N HIS A 97 6.78 19.88 6.83
CA HIS A 97 7.88 18.99 7.18
C HIS A 97 7.43 17.55 7.44
N THR A 98 6.29 17.35 8.12
CA THR A 98 5.71 16.03 8.41
C THR A 98 5.20 15.33 7.16
N THR A 99 4.53 16.07 6.26
CA THR A 99 4.08 15.48 4.98
C THR A 99 5.25 15.19 4.04
N GLY A 100 6.27 16.05 4.04
CA GLY A 100 7.51 15.82 3.29
C GLY A 100 8.32 14.62 3.79
N SER A 101 8.50 14.49 5.10
CA SER A 101 9.16 13.31 5.69
C SER A 101 8.37 12.04 5.40
N LEU A 102 7.04 12.05 5.59
CA LEU A 102 6.18 10.92 5.28
C LEU A 102 6.29 10.51 3.81
N SER A 103 6.26 11.46 2.87
CA SER A 103 6.34 11.15 1.44
C SER A 103 7.69 10.52 1.06
N ARG A 104 8.79 10.94 1.70
CA ARG A 104 10.11 10.31 1.52
C ARG A 104 10.14 8.90 2.10
N SER A 105 9.68 8.73 3.34
CA SER A 105 9.58 7.41 3.99
C SER A 105 8.73 6.44 3.17
N VAL A 106 7.57 6.90 2.69
CA VAL A 106 6.69 6.09 1.82
C VAL A 106 7.39 5.80 0.50
N GLY A 107 8.09 6.75 -0.12
CA GLY A 107 8.83 6.50 -1.35
C GLY A 107 9.93 5.46 -1.20
N GLU A 108 10.68 5.50 -0.10
CA GLU A 108 11.68 4.49 0.24
C GLU A 108 11.02 3.11 0.45
N GLY A 109 9.92 3.05 1.20
CA GLY A 109 9.19 1.81 1.48
C GLY A 109 8.38 1.27 0.30
N PHE A 110 7.98 2.11 -0.64
CA PHE A 110 7.13 1.74 -1.77
C PHE A 110 7.81 0.71 -2.68
N SER A 111 9.12 0.85 -2.87
CA SER A 111 9.93 -0.12 -3.61
C SER A 111 9.92 -1.49 -2.93
N PHE A 112 9.92 -1.53 -1.60
CA PHE A 112 9.81 -2.78 -0.84
C PHE A 112 8.42 -3.41 -0.97
N THR A 113 7.35 -2.61 -0.84
CA THR A 113 5.98 -3.09 -1.05
C THR A 113 5.82 -3.70 -2.44
N HIS A 114 6.37 -3.06 -3.47
CA HIS A 114 6.30 -3.55 -4.84
C HIS A 114 7.03 -4.90 -5.00
N LEU A 115 8.25 -5.02 -4.48
CA LEU A 115 9.00 -6.28 -4.46
C LEU A 115 8.21 -7.38 -3.74
N MET A 116 7.53 -7.03 -2.65
CA MET A 116 6.75 -7.99 -1.89
C MET A 116 5.53 -8.47 -2.66
N GLU A 117 4.75 -7.55 -3.22
CA GLU A 117 3.61 -7.90 -4.08
C GLU A 117 4.03 -8.75 -5.28
N GLU A 118 5.18 -8.45 -5.91
CA GLU A 118 5.71 -9.24 -7.02
C GLU A 118 6.08 -10.67 -6.58
N SER A 119 6.74 -10.81 -5.43
CA SER A 119 7.15 -12.13 -4.92
C SER A 119 5.98 -13.02 -4.48
N LEU A 120 4.88 -12.41 -4.03
CA LEU A 120 3.69 -13.11 -3.54
C LEU A 120 2.71 -13.45 -4.67
N ASN A 121 2.60 -12.58 -5.70
CA ASN A 121 1.57 -12.68 -6.73
C ASN A 121 2.08 -12.34 -8.14
N CYS A 122 2.36 -13.38 -8.93
CA CYS A 122 2.87 -13.25 -10.31
C CYS A 122 1.77 -13.20 -11.39
N SER A 123 0.48 -13.24 -11.03
CA SER A 123 -0.61 -13.21 -12.01
C SER A 123 -0.64 -11.87 -12.76
N SER A 124 -1.14 -11.91 -14.01
CA SER A 124 -1.19 -10.74 -14.91
C SER A 124 -2.07 -9.61 -14.37
N GLU A 125 -3.09 -9.91 -13.58
CA GLU A 125 -3.95 -8.92 -12.91
C GLU A 125 -3.16 -8.10 -11.87
N TYR A 126 -2.30 -8.75 -11.07
CA TYR A 126 -1.43 -8.07 -10.12
C TYR A 126 -0.35 -7.24 -10.83
N VAL A 127 0.12 -7.66 -12.01
CA VAL A 127 1.08 -6.87 -12.81
C VAL A 127 0.47 -5.53 -13.23
N ASN A 128 -0.79 -5.53 -13.69
CA ASN A 128 -1.48 -4.32 -14.10
C ASN A 128 -1.74 -3.40 -12.90
N LEU A 129 -2.17 -3.97 -11.78
CA LEU A 129 -2.41 -3.22 -10.55
C LEU A 129 -1.13 -2.55 -10.02
N ARG A 130 -0.01 -3.30 -10.01
CA ARG A 130 1.30 -2.75 -9.64
C ARG A 130 1.75 -1.60 -10.55
N LYS A 131 1.54 -1.73 -11.86
CA LYS A 131 1.83 -0.66 -12.83
C LYS A 131 0.97 0.58 -12.55
N ALA A 132 -0.31 0.40 -12.26
CA ALA A 132 -1.21 1.48 -11.88
C ALA A 132 -0.74 2.16 -10.58
N SER A 133 -0.41 1.40 -9.55
CA SER A 133 0.12 1.94 -8.28
C SER A 133 1.39 2.76 -8.49
N ILE A 134 2.34 2.30 -9.31
CA ILE A 134 3.56 3.06 -9.66
C ILE A 134 3.21 4.35 -10.39
N SER A 135 2.31 4.28 -11.37
CA SER A 135 1.88 5.45 -12.15
C SER A 135 1.26 6.51 -11.24
N ILE A 136 0.36 6.10 -10.35
CA ILE A 136 -0.27 6.99 -9.37
C ILE A 136 0.79 7.55 -8.42
N TRP A 137 1.71 6.72 -7.91
CA TRP A 137 2.79 7.19 -7.04
C TRP A 137 3.66 8.27 -7.71
N HIS A 138 3.99 8.12 -8.99
CA HIS A 138 4.69 9.16 -9.73
C HIS A 138 3.88 10.46 -9.85
N GLU A 139 2.58 10.38 -10.08
CA GLU A 139 1.69 11.55 -10.08
C GLU A 139 1.74 12.29 -8.74
N VAL A 140 1.65 11.53 -7.64
CA VAL A 140 1.68 12.05 -6.27
C VAL A 140 3.00 12.73 -5.95
N VAL A 141 4.13 12.08 -6.24
CA VAL A 141 5.46 12.57 -5.88
C VAL A 141 5.91 13.72 -6.76
N TYR A 142 5.70 13.63 -8.08
CA TYR A 142 6.26 14.60 -9.02
C TYR A 142 5.30 15.73 -9.37
N LYS A 143 3.99 15.46 -9.39
CA LYS A 143 2.97 16.46 -9.73
C LYS A 143 2.18 16.95 -8.54
N CYS A 144 2.24 16.24 -7.40
CA CYS A 144 1.37 16.51 -6.25
C CYS A 144 -0.12 16.43 -6.63
N GLU A 145 -0.44 15.46 -7.47
CA GLU A 145 -1.76 15.21 -8.03
C GLU A 145 -2.15 13.73 -7.86
N TRP A 146 -3.45 13.46 -7.90
CA TRP A 146 -4.01 12.11 -7.94
C TRP A 146 -5.24 12.10 -8.85
N LEU A 147 -5.23 11.28 -9.91
CA LEU A 147 -6.29 11.27 -10.92
C LEU A 147 -6.64 12.67 -11.41
N ASP A 148 -5.60 13.43 -11.80
CA ASP A 148 -5.65 14.81 -12.27
C ASP A 148 -6.26 15.79 -11.24
N THR A 149 -6.24 15.40 -9.96
CA THR A 149 -6.75 16.22 -8.85
C THR A 149 -5.59 16.71 -8.01
N PRO A 150 -5.34 18.03 -7.93
CA PRO A 150 -4.29 18.57 -7.07
C PRO A 150 -4.48 18.18 -5.61
N LEU A 151 -3.46 17.56 -5.01
CA LEU A 151 -3.44 17.11 -3.61
C LEU A 151 -3.12 18.27 -2.66
N ALA A 152 -2.18 19.12 -3.04
CA ALA A 152 -1.82 20.31 -2.27
C ALA A 152 -2.55 21.56 -2.81
N GLY A 153 -3.03 22.40 -1.90
CA GLY A 153 -3.52 23.74 -2.25
C GLY A 153 -4.84 24.14 -1.59
N ASN A 154 -5.49 25.14 -2.19
CA ASN A 154 -6.76 25.69 -1.74
C ASN A 154 -7.95 24.72 -1.91
N VAL A 155 -7.82 23.67 -2.73
CA VAL A 155 -8.85 22.66 -3.02
C VAL A 155 -9.43 22.04 -1.73
N PHE A 156 -8.57 21.70 -0.77
CA PHE A 156 -8.97 21.04 0.48
C PHE A 156 -8.95 21.98 1.70
N LYS A 157 -8.59 23.26 1.56
CA LYS A 157 -8.34 24.21 2.67
C LYS A 157 -9.51 24.37 3.66
N ARG A 158 -10.74 24.08 3.25
CA ARG A 158 -11.96 24.20 4.08
C ARG A 158 -12.67 22.85 4.32
N LYS A 159 -12.06 21.73 3.94
CA LYS A 159 -12.65 20.39 4.06
C LYS A 159 -12.06 19.68 5.28
N ARG A 160 -12.90 18.97 6.03
CA ARG A 160 -12.45 18.02 7.05
C ARG A 160 -11.94 16.73 6.39
N ALA A 161 -11.17 15.93 7.13
CA ALA A 161 -10.64 14.65 6.64
C ALA A 161 -11.73 13.74 6.03
N ILE A 162 -12.90 13.64 6.67
CA ILE A 162 -14.02 12.84 6.15
C ILE A 162 -14.56 13.36 4.80
N GLU A 163 -14.55 14.68 4.58
CA GLU A 163 -14.99 15.29 3.33
C GLU A 163 -13.95 15.12 2.23
N ILE A 164 -12.67 15.13 2.59
CA ILE A 164 -11.55 14.80 1.70
C ILE A 164 -11.70 13.35 1.23
N VAL A 165 -11.81 12.39 2.15
CA VAL A 165 -12.00 10.97 1.82
C VAL A 165 -13.20 10.77 0.88
N LYS A 166 -14.34 11.40 1.15
CA LYS A 166 -15.51 11.36 0.24
C LYS A 166 -15.21 11.91 -1.16
N CYS A 167 -14.41 12.97 -1.28
CA CYS A 167 -14.00 13.49 -2.59
C CYS A 167 -13.15 12.46 -3.36
N PHE A 168 -12.20 11.81 -2.69
CA PHE A 168 -11.40 10.73 -3.28
C PHE A 168 -12.28 9.55 -3.72
N SER A 169 -13.20 9.10 -2.86
CA SER A 169 -14.14 8.02 -3.20
C SER A 169 -14.97 8.34 -4.44
N ASN A 170 -15.56 9.54 -4.51
CA ASN A 170 -16.37 9.95 -5.67
C ASN A 170 -15.54 10.00 -6.96
N LYS A 171 -14.31 10.53 -6.89
CA LYS A 171 -13.38 10.58 -8.03
C LYS A 171 -12.99 9.19 -8.52
N ALA A 172 -12.70 8.26 -7.60
CA ALA A 172 -12.41 6.87 -7.94
C ALA A 172 -13.58 6.21 -8.69
N LEU A 173 -14.82 6.40 -8.22
CA LEU A 173 -16.02 5.87 -8.87
C LEU A 173 -16.21 6.38 -10.30
N ILE A 174 -15.93 7.67 -10.52
CA ILE A 174 -15.99 8.27 -11.87
C ILE A 174 -14.92 7.68 -12.78
N ALA A 175 -13.69 7.55 -12.28
CA ALA A 175 -12.59 6.96 -13.06
C ALA A 175 -12.87 5.50 -13.46
N GLN A 176 -13.44 4.72 -12.55
CA GLN A 176 -13.86 3.34 -12.82
C GLN A 176 -14.98 3.25 -13.87
N SER A 177 -15.88 4.23 -13.92
CA SER A 177 -16.99 4.25 -14.89
C SER A 177 -16.56 4.61 -16.31
N ASN A 178 -15.34 5.15 -16.48
CA ASN A 178 -14.79 5.59 -17.77
C ASN A 178 -13.74 4.61 -18.34
N MET A 179 -13.47 3.51 -17.65
CA MET A 179 -12.63 2.39 -18.11
C MET A 179 -13.49 1.26 -18.67
#